data_AF-A0A3R7MXG9-F1
#
_entry.id   AF-A0A3R7MXG9-F1
#
_cell.length_a   1.000
_cell.length_b   1.000
_cell.length_c   1.000
_cell.angle_alpha   90.00
_cell.angle_beta   90.00
_cell.angle_gamma   90.00
#
_symmetry.space_group_name_H-M   'P 1'
#
loop_
_entity.id
_entity.type
_entity.pdbx_description
1 polymer ?
#
loop_
_entity_poly.entity_id
_entity_poly.type
_entity_poly.pdbx_seq_one_letter_code
_entity_poly.pdbx_strand_id
1 'polypeptide(L)'
;MYRVYASPQRLLCGCNLTLLRRFNLSLLAPLRLFMMVVYFTALVCAADGSDAMIRDGSLARGYTDSDYRFLRRTTDGCLAGSFICLFFNCWGVVTARTLRSGLMNIIHSCCHATAAVLLITAWHQGAGAEHIWHIFYIFGIIPTGLEVAALVESYCRGMDNFF
;
A
#
# COMPACT_ATOMS: atom_id res chain seq x y z
N MET A 1 16.97 -41.46 1.02
CA MET A 1 16.40 -41.10 2.33
C MET A 1 17.38 -40.17 3.04
N TYR A 2 17.36 -38.87 2.74
CA TYR A 2 18.31 -37.91 3.33
C TYR A 2 17.74 -37.41 4.66
N ARG A 3 18.37 -37.78 5.78
CA ARG A 3 18.13 -37.18 7.09
C ARG A 3 18.66 -35.75 7.05
N VAL A 4 17.77 -34.78 6.94
CA VAL A 4 18.08 -33.39 7.28
C VAL A 4 18.26 -33.36 8.80
N TYR A 5 19.50 -33.20 9.24
CA TYR A 5 19.83 -32.87 10.62
C TYR A 5 19.12 -31.56 10.96
N ALA A 6 18.03 -31.65 11.73
CA ALA A 6 17.51 -30.50 12.45
C ALA A 6 18.62 -30.04 13.40
N SER A 7 19.29 -28.93 13.05
CA SER A 7 20.18 -28.29 13.99
C SER A 7 19.34 -27.89 15.22
N PRO A 8 19.82 -28.17 16.44
CA PRO A 8 19.11 -27.77 17.64
C PRO A 8 19.32 -26.26 17.77
N GLN A 9 18.44 -25.46 17.15
CA GLN A 9 18.36 -24.05 17.47
C GLN A 9 17.98 -23.96 18.95
N ARG A 10 18.99 -23.63 19.74
CA ARG A 10 18.90 -23.35 21.16
C ARG A 10 17.68 -22.47 21.40
N LEU A 11 16.72 -23.00 22.17
CA LEU A 11 15.68 -22.26 22.88
C LEU A 11 16.38 -21.23 23.78
N LEU A 12 16.79 -20.11 23.19
CA LEU A 12 17.05 -18.89 23.92
C LEU A 12 15.70 -18.39 24.40
N CYS A 13 15.61 -18.27 25.71
CA CYS A 13 14.51 -17.68 26.46
C CYS A 13 14.23 -16.27 25.91
N GLY A 14 13.38 -16.18 24.88
CA GLY A 14 12.99 -14.95 24.22
C GLY A 14 11.48 -14.86 24.27
N CYS A 15 10.97 -13.71 24.74
CA CYS A 15 9.55 -13.37 24.67
C CYS A 15 8.93 -13.86 23.36
N ASN A 16 7.96 -14.76 23.52
CA ASN A 16 7.35 -15.60 22.50
C ASN A 16 7.01 -14.92 21.16
N LEU A 17 7.74 -15.28 20.09
CA LEU A 17 7.34 -15.10 18.68
C LEU A 17 5.97 -15.73 18.36
N THR A 18 5.50 -16.67 19.18
CA THR A 18 4.18 -17.30 19.04
C THR A 18 3.01 -16.40 19.45
N LEU A 19 3.20 -15.48 20.41
CA LEU A 19 2.20 -14.48 20.80
C LEU A 19 2.04 -13.42 19.71
N LEU A 20 3.15 -12.92 19.17
CA LEU A 20 3.16 -12.01 18.02
C LEU A 20 2.53 -12.67 16.78
N ARG A 21 2.85 -13.95 16.50
CA ARG A 21 2.27 -14.67 15.35
C ARG A 21 0.74 -14.78 15.44
N ARG A 22 0.18 -15.04 16.65
CA ARG A 22 -1.27 -15.12 16.85
C ARG A 22 -1.94 -13.75 16.76
N PHE A 23 -1.37 -12.71 17.38
CA PHE A 23 -1.91 -11.34 17.32
C PHE A 23 -1.87 -10.77 15.90
N ASN A 24 -0.83 -11.12 15.14
CA ASN A 24 -0.68 -10.71 13.77
C ASN A 24 -1.74 -11.33 12.85
N LEU A 25 -2.08 -12.60 13.10
CA LEU A 25 -3.11 -13.33 12.35
C LEU A 25 -4.54 -12.93 12.74
N SER A 26 -4.79 -12.68 14.03
CA SER A 26 -6.13 -12.41 14.55
C SER A 26 -6.56 -10.94 14.45
N LEU A 27 -5.62 -9.99 14.51
CA LEU A 27 -5.92 -8.56 14.58
C LEU A 27 -5.27 -7.75 13.44
N LEU A 28 -3.96 -7.93 13.22
CA LEU A 28 -3.23 -7.07 12.28
C LEU A 28 -3.52 -7.39 10.81
N ALA A 29 -3.69 -8.67 10.45
CA ALA A 29 -4.09 -9.08 9.11
C ALA A 29 -5.47 -8.52 8.69
N PRO A 30 -6.55 -8.68 9.49
CA PRO A 30 -7.84 -8.08 9.17
C PRO A 30 -7.80 -6.54 9.19
N LEU A 31 -7.03 -5.93 10.09
CA LEU A 31 -6.83 -4.47 10.10
C LEU A 31 -6.16 -3.98 8.81
N ARG A 32 -5.11 -4.66 8.34
CA ARG A 32 -4.40 -4.31 7.11
C ARG A 32 -5.34 -4.41 5.90
N LEU A 33 -6.09 -5.50 5.79
CA LEU A 33 -7.09 -5.69 4.74
C LEU A 33 -8.17 -4.61 4.79
N PHE A 34 -8.67 -4.28 5.98
CA PHE A 34 -9.65 -3.22 6.16
C PHE A 34 -9.12 -1.85 5.69
N MET A 35 -7.93 -1.45 6.13
CA MET A 35 -7.32 -0.18 5.71
C MET A 35 -7.04 -0.12 4.22
N MET A 36 -6.75 -1.27 3.61
CA MET A 36 -6.57 -1.39 2.18
C MET A 36 -7.87 -1.14 1.40
N VAL A 37 -8.99 -1.66 1.91
CA VAL A 37 -10.34 -1.36 1.37
C VAL A 37 -10.67 0.11 1.54
N VAL A 38 -10.40 0.69 2.72
CA VAL A 38 -10.61 2.13 2.95
C VAL A 38 -9.81 2.97 1.95
N TYR A 39 -8.54 2.64 1.74
CA TYR A 39 -7.71 3.32 0.77
C TYR A 39 -8.21 3.15 -0.67
N PHE A 40 -8.67 1.96 -1.05
CA PHE A 40 -9.31 1.73 -2.34
C PHE A 40 -10.57 2.59 -2.54
N THR A 41 -11.44 2.67 -1.52
CA THR A 41 -12.65 3.51 -1.60
C THR A 41 -12.31 4.98 -1.74
N ALA A 42 -11.31 5.48 -0.97
CA ALA A 42 -10.83 6.85 -1.09
C ALA A 42 -10.27 7.14 -2.50
N LEU A 43 -9.60 6.15 -3.10
CA LEU A 43 -9.07 6.25 -4.44
C LEU A 43 -10.17 6.30 -5.52
N VAL A 44 -11.24 5.53 -5.36
CA VAL A 44 -12.43 5.61 -6.23
C VAL A 44 -13.11 6.97 -6.10
N CYS A 45 -13.28 7.49 -4.89
CA CYS A 45 -13.82 8.85 -4.68
C CYS A 45 -12.93 9.93 -5.30
N ALA A 46 -11.61 9.83 -5.13
CA ALA A 46 -10.67 10.75 -5.75
C ALA A 46 -10.67 10.64 -7.29
N ALA A 47 -10.89 9.45 -7.85
CA ALA A 47 -11.02 9.24 -9.29
C ALA A 47 -12.28 9.90 -9.86
N ASP A 48 -13.42 9.74 -9.19
CA ASP A 48 -14.69 10.37 -9.59
C ASP A 48 -14.59 11.91 -9.50
N GLY A 49 -13.99 12.41 -8.42
CA GLY A 49 -13.79 13.84 -8.18
C GLY A 49 -12.67 14.50 -9.01
N SER A 50 -11.77 13.71 -9.59
CA SER A 50 -10.55 14.22 -10.23
C SER A 50 -10.81 15.27 -11.31
N ASP A 51 -11.90 15.16 -12.07
CA ASP A 51 -12.25 16.11 -13.12
C ASP A 51 -12.60 17.50 -12.57
N ALA A 52 -13.34 17.55 -11.47
CA ALA A 52 -13.68 18.80 -10.79
C ALA A 52 -12.42 19.45 -10.19
N MET A 53 -11.55 18.67 -9.54
CA MET A 53 -10.29 19.17 -8.98
C MET A 53 -9.36 19.77 -10.05
N ILE A 54 -9.29 19.14 -11.22
CA ILE A 54 -8.46 19.63 -12.32
C ILE A 54 -9.04 20.94 -12.87
N ARG A 55 -10.34 20.97 -13.17
CA ARG A 55 -10.99 22.15 -13.78
C ARG A 55 -11.04 23.36 -12.87
N ASP A 56 -11.37 23.16 -11.60
CA ASP A 56 -11.65 24.25 -10.67
C ASP A 56 -10.44 24.63 -9.80
N GLY A 57 -9.54 23.67 -9.53
CA GLY A 57 -8.42 23.85 -8.60
C GLY A 57 -7.02 23.89 -9.24
N SER A 58 -6.83 23.29 -10.43
CA SER A 58 -5.49 23.13 -11.02
C SER A 58 -5.22 23.99 -12.26
N LEU A 59 -6.26 24.43 -12.98
CA LEU A 59 -6.12 25.17 -14.23
C LEU A 59 -6.13 26.69 -14.00
N ALA A 60 -5.27 27.41 -14.73
CA ALA A 60 -5.25 28.86 -14.74
C ALA A 60 -6.46 29.45 -15.50
N ARG A 61 -6.86 30.69 -15.17
CA ARG A 61 -7.92 31.41 -15.91
C ARG A 61 -7.49 31.61 -17.36
N GLY A 62 -8.24 31.03 -18.30
CA GLY A 62 -7.92 31.05 -19.73
C GLY A 62 -7.07 29.87 -20.22
N TYR A 63 -7.08 28.74 -19.48
CA TYR A 63 -6.33 27.53 -19.84
C TYR A 63 -6.62 27.03 -21.26
N THR A 64 -5.61 26.43 -21.89
CA THR A 64 -5.79 25.79 -23.18
C THR A 64 -6.27 24.35 -23.01
N ASP A 65 -7.02 23.83 -23.99
CA ASP A 65 -7.50 22.43 -23.94
C ASP A 65 -6.34 21.41 -23.89
N SER A 66 -5.15 21.78 -24.38
CA SER A 66 -3.93 20.98 -24.23
C SER A 66 -3.49 20.83 -22.78
N ASP A 67 -3.58 21.90 -21.96
CA ASP A 67 -3.16 21.88 -20.55
C ASP A 67 -4.07 20.97 -19.73
N TYR A 68 -5.38 21.04 -19.98
CA TYR A 68 -6.36 20.14 -19.37
C TYR A 68 -6.08 18.68 -19.71
N ARG A 69 -5.89 18.35 -21.00
CA ARG A 69 -5.61 16.97 -21.42
C ARG A 69 -4.30 16.43 -20.85
N PHE A 70 -3.28 17.28 -20.72
CA PHE A 70 -2.01 16.89 -20.10
C PHE A 70 -2.18 16.53 -18.62
N LEU A 71 -2.83 17.41 -17.85
CA LEU A 71 -3.12 17.16 -16.44
C LEU A 71 -3.99 15.94 -16.25
N ARG A 72 -5.04 15.78 -17.06
CA ARG A 72 -5.94 14.63 -17.02
C ARG A 72 -5.20 13.31 -17.25
N ARG A 73 -4.40 13.22 -18.32
CA ARG A 73 -3.59 12.02 -18.61
C ARG A 73 -2.61 11.71 -17.50
N THR A 74 -2.00 12.73 -16.92
CA THR A 74 -1.08 12.58 -15.79
C THR A 74 -1.83 12.01 -14.59
N THR A 75 -2.97 12.59 -14.20
CA THR A 75 -3.80 12.10 -13.10
C THR A 75 -4.31 10.67 -13.33
N ASP A 76 -4.79 10.34 -14.53
CA ASP A 76 -5.23 8.98 -14.88
C ASP A 76 -4.08 7.97 -14.75
N GLY A 77 -2.87 8.34 -15.21
CA GLY A 77 -1.68 7.50 -15.04
C GLY A 77 -1.33 7.25 -13.57
N CYS A 78 -1.58 8.22 -12.69
CA CYS A 78 -1.31 8.11 -11.25
C CYS A 78 -2.33 7.25 -10.53
N LEU A 79 -3.61 7.41 -10.88
CA LEU A 79 -4.68 6.55 -10.40
C LEU A 79 -4.40 5.11 -10.82
N ALA A 80 -4.10 4.87 -12.10
CA ALA A 80 -3.73 3.55 -12.60
C ALA A 80 -2.50 2.96 -11.89
N GLY A 81 -1.44 3.74 -11.71
CA GLY A 81 -0.25 3.32 -10.96
C GLY A 81 -0.55 2.96 -9.51
N SER A 82 -1.45 3.70 -8.87
CA SER A 82 -1.87 3.44 -7.48
C SER A 82 -2.71 2.17 -7.36
N PHE A 83 -3.58 1.87 -8.33
CA PHE A 83 -4.26 0.57 -8.43
C PHE A 83 -3.25 -0.59 -8.55
N ILE A 84 -2.22 -0.43 -9.37
CA ILE A 84 -1.16 -1.45 -9.53
C ILE A 84 -0.40 -1.64 -8.21
N CYS A 85 -0.06 -0.55 -7.51
CA CYS A 85 0.60 -0.62 -6.21
C CYS A 85 -0.27 -1.36 -5.18
N LEU A 86 -1.57 -1.05 -5.16
CA LEU A 86 -2.53 -1.74 -4.31
C LEU A 86 -2.60 -3.24 -4.65
N PHE A 87 -2.59 -3.59 -5.93
CA PHE A 87 -2.60 -4.98 -6.38
C PHE A 87 -1.39 -5.76 -5.83
N PHE A 88 -0.17 -5.20 -5.91
CA PHE A 88 1.02 -5.87 -5.36
C PHE A 88 0.97 -6.04 -3.84
N ASN A 89 0.44 -5.04 -3.11
CA ASN A 89 0.21 -5.18 -1.68
C ASN A 89 -0.81 -6.30 -1.39
N CYS A 90 -1.87 -6.42 -2.21
CA CYS A 90 -2.91 -7.42 -2.01
C CYS A 90 -2.35 -8.82 -2.27
N TRP A 91 -1.55 -8.95 -3.33
CA TRP A 91 -0.81 -10.15 -3.65
C TRP A 91 0.10 -10.60 -2.50
N GLY A 92 0.84 -9.68 -1.87
CA GLY A 92 1.68 -9.99 -0.72
C GLY A 92 0.90 -10.51 0.49
N VAL A 93 -0.31 -9.97 0.71
CA VAL A 93 -1.23 -10.43 1.75
C VAL A 93 -1.82 -11.82 1.42
N VAL A 94 -2.32 -12.03 0.19
CA VAL A 94 -2.90 -13.32 -0.26
C VAL A 94 -1.89 -14.45 -0.20
N THR A 95 -0.64 -14.18 -0.54
CA THR A 95 0.45 -15.16 -0.45
C THR A 95 0.94 -15.38 0.98
N ALA A 96 0.39 -14.66 1.97
CA ALA A 96 0.72 -14.70 3.40
C ALA A 96 2.21 -14.49 3.74
N ARG A 97 3.00 -14.00 2.78
CA ARG A 97 4.46 -13.84 2.91
C ARG A 97 4.81 -12.63 3.76
N THR A 98 4.15 -11.51 3.50
CA THR A 98 4.41 -10.26 4.19
C THR A 98 3.66 -10.14 5.52
N LEU A 99 2.67 -11.01 5.74
CA LEU A 99 1.96 -11.15 7.01
C LEU A 99 2.80 -11.74 8.15
N ARG A 100 4.01 -12.25 7.87
CA ARG A 100 4.90 -12.82 8.91
C ARG A 100 5.49 -11.76 9.84
N SER A 101 5.64 -10.52 9.37
CA SER A 101 6.19 -9.41 10.16
C SER A 101 5.08 -8.48 10.65
N GLY A 102 4.87 -8.44 11.97
CA GLY A 102 3.83 -7.59 12.57
C GLY A 102 4.13 -6.10 12.43
N LEU A 103 5.41 -5.71 12.47
CA LEU A 103 5.84 -4.33 12.31
C LEU A 103 5.52 -3.82 10.89
N MET A 104 5.77 -4.63 9.86
CA MET A 104 5.43 -4.28 8.48
C MET A 104 3.91 -4.11 8.32
N ASN A 105 3.11 -5.02 8.88
CA ASN A 105 1.65 -4.91 8.83
C ASN A 105 1.13 -3.60 9.47
N ILE A 106 1.72 -3.17 10.59
CA ILE A 106 1.34 -1.89 11.23
C ILE A 106 1.73 -0.71 10.33
N ILE A 107 2.97 -0.69 9.83
CA ILE A 107 3.46 0.39 8.96
C ILE A 107 2.57 0.50 7.72
N HIS A 108 2.29 -0.61 7.04
CA HIS A 108 1.42 -0.63 5.87
C HIS A 108 -0.01 -0.16 6.19
N SER A 109 -0.58 -0.61 7.31
CA SER A 109 -1.92 -0.17 7.73
C SER A 109 -1.94 1.35 7.98
N CYS A 110 -0.92 1.89 8.65
CA CYS A 110 -0.78 3.33 8.88
C CYS A 110 -0.58 4.10 7.57
N CYS A 111 0.19 3.57 6.62
CA CYS A 111 0.36 4.19 5.30
C CYS A 111 -0.96 4.25 4.54
N HIS A 112 -1.73 3.15 4.47
CA HIS A 112 -3.03 3.13 3.80
C HIS A 112 -4.04 4.06 4.48
N ALA A 113 -4.10 4.05 5.82
CA ALA A 113 -4.98 4.94 6.57
C ALA A 113 -4.64 6.42 6.31
N THR A 114 -3.36 6.78 6.42
CA THR A 114 -2.90 8.15 6.16
C THR A 114 -3.17 8.56 4.72
N ALA A 115 -2.91 7.68 3.75
CA ALA A 115 -3.17 7.96 2.34
C ALA A 115 -4.66 8.19 2.06
N ALA A 116 -5.54 7.39 2.65
CA ALA A 116 -6.97 7.54 2.50
C ALA A 116 -7.46 8.88 3.09
N VAL A 117 -7.04 9.21 4.31
CA VAL A 117 -7.36 10.48 4.96
C VAL A 117 -6.85 11.65 4.11
N LEU A 118 -5.59 11.61 3.67
CA LEU A 118 -5.00 12.69 2.89
C LEU A 118 -5.70 12.88 1.54
N LEU A 119 -6.07 11.81 0.83
CA LEU A 119 -6.84 11.89 -0.41
C LEU A 119 -8.21 12.53 -0.19
N ILE A 120 -8.91 12.14 0.87
CA ILE A 120 -10.21 12.74 1.22
C ILE A 120 -10.05 14.21 1.58
N THR A 121 -9.00 14.58 2.33
CA THR A 121 -8.76 15.99 2.67
C THR A 121 -8.36 16.81 1.44
N ALA A 122 -7.55 16.26 0.55
CA ALA A 122 -7.16 16.90 -0.70
C ALA A 122 -8.39 17.16 -1.59
N TRP A 123 -9.31 16.19 -1.64
CA TRP A 123 -10.61 16.34 -2.28
C TRP A 123 -11.43 17.46 -1.64
N HIS A 124 -11.65 17.42 -0.32
CA HIS A 124 -12.48 18.40 0.37
C HIS A 124 -11.93 19.83 0.27
N GLN A 125 -10.60 19.98 0.23
CA GLN A 125 -9.94 21.28 0.11
C GLN A 125 -9.79 21.74 -1.35
N GLY A 126 -10.17 20.93 -2.35
CA GLY A 126 -9.96 21.24 -3.76
C GLY A 126 -8.48 21.38 -4.12
N ALA A 127 -7.59 20.69 -3.41
CA ALA A 127 -6.15 20.78 -3.62
C ALA A 127 -5.77 20.31 -5.04
N GLY A 128 -4.87 21.00 -5.72
CA GLY A 128 -4.52 20.66 -7.11
C GLY A 128 -3.85 19.28 -7.28
N ALA A 129 -3.71 18.84 -8.54
CA ALA A 129 -3.14 17.53 -8.90
C ALA A 129 -1.75 17.24 -8.28
N GLU A 130 -0.95 18.26 -8.02
CA GLU A 130 0.39 18.13 -7.39
C GLU A 130 0.33 17.49 -5.99
N HIS A 131 -0.66 17.87 -5.18
CA HIS A 131 -0.80 17.37 -3.81
C HIS A 131 -1.25 15.90 -3.82
N ILE A 132 -2.16 15.54 -4.73
CA ILE A 132 -2.55 14.15 -4.97
C ILE A 132 -1.32 13.30 -5.33
N TRP A 133 -0.41 13.84 -6.16
CA TRP A 133 0.81 13.16 -6.58
C TRP A 133 1.74 12.84 -5.42
N HIS A 134 1.95 13.80 -4.53
CA HIS A 134 2.77 13.60 -3.33
C HIS A 134 2.20 12.52 -2.40
N ILE A 135 0.87 12.49 -2.25
CA ILE A 135 0.19 11.46 -1.45
C ILE A 135 0.45 10.06 -2.04
N PHE A 136 0.34 9.92 -3.37
CA PHE A 136 0.58 8.64 -4.05
C PHE A 136 2.04 8.20 -3.99
N TYR A 137 2.99 9.13 -4.15
CA TYR A 137 4.42 8.80 -4.09
C TYR A 137 4.81 8.29 -2.70
N ILE A 138 4.45 9.01 -1.65
CA ILE A 138 4.88 8.72 -0.28
C ILE A 138 4.18 7.48 0.27
N PHE A 139 2.86 7.36 0.06
CA PHE A 139 2.07 6.33 0.74
C PHE A 139 1.59 5.19 -0.17
N GLY A 140 1.76 5.32 -1.48
CA GLY A 140 1.53 4.24 -2.44
C GLY A 140 2.85 3.57 -2.83
N ILE A 141 3.75 4.31 -3.48
CA ILE A 141 4.93 3.75 -4.13
C ILE A 141 5.96 3.22 -3.12
N ILE A 142 6.36 4.02 -2.12
CA ILE A 142 7.38 3.63 -1.12
C ILE A 142 7.00 2.33 -0.38
N PRO A 143 5.82 2.21 0.27
CA PRO A 143 5.45 1.00 0.99
C PRO A 143 5.29 -0.22 0.06
N THR A 144 4.89 0.00 -1.20
CA THR A 144 4.84 -1.07 -2.22
C THR A 144 6.24 -1.54 -2.60
N GLY A 145 7.20 -0.63 -2.75
CA GLY A 145 8.60 -1.00 -3.01
C GLY A 145 9.19 -1.85 -1.87
N LEU A 146 8.90 -1.49 -0.63
CA LEU A 146 9.27 -2.28 0.55
C LEU A 146 8.59 -3.66 0.55
N GLU A 147 7.32 -3.75 0.16
CA GLU A 147 6.58 -5.01 0.02
C GLU A 147 7.24 -5.92 -1.03
N VAL A 148 7.57 -5.38 -2.21
CA VAL A 148 8.23 -6.14 -3.28
C VAL A 148 9.62 -6.62 -2.83
N ALA A 149 10.40 -5.76 -2.16
CA ALA A 149 11.69 -6.16 -1.61
C ALA A 149 11.56 -7.30 -0.58
N ALA A 150 10.57 -7.22 0.32
CA ALA A 150 10.28 -8.27 1.30
C ALA A 150 9.84 -9.58 0.62
N LEU A 151 9.04 -9.49 -0.45
CA LEU A 151 8.64 -10.65 -1.25
C LEU A 151 9.87 -11.31 -1.91
N VAL A 152 10.72 -10.52 -2.55
CA VAL A 152 11.95 -11.01 -3.20
C VAL A 152 12.89 -11.64 -2.18
N GLU A 153 13.07 -11.02 -1.02
CA GLU A 153 13.89 -11.60 0.06
C GLU A 153 13.32 -12.93 0.55
N SER A 154 11.99 -13.03 0.71
CA SER A 154 11.31 -14.29 1.08
C SER A 154 11.54 -15.38 0.03
N TYR A 155 11.39 -15.04 -1.25
CA TYR A 155 11.64 -15.94 -2.38
C TYR A 155 13.10 -16.42 -2.40
N CYS A 156 14.06 -15.50 -2.32
CA CYS A 156 15.49 -15.81 -2.36
C CYS A 156 15.94 -16.70 -1.18
N ARG A 157 15.35 -16.51 0.01
CA ARG A 157 15.66 -17.34 1.20
C ARG A 157 14.94 -18.68 1.23
N GLY A 158 14.08 -18.98 0.25
CA GLY A 158 13.35 -20.25 0.19
C GLY A 158 12.41 -20.47 1.38
N MET A 159 12.00 -19.39 2.07
CA MET A 159 11.02 -19.48 3.17
C MET A 159 9.61 -19.85 2.69
N ASP A 160 9.48 -20.09 1.38
CA ASP A 160 8.30 -20.50 0.63
C ASP A 160 8.09 -22.02 0.61
N ASN A 161 9.05 -22.80 1.15
CA ASN A 161 9.01 -24.27 1.13
C ASN A 161 8.32 -24.91 2.36
N PHE A 162 7.65 -24.12 3.20
CA PHE A 162 6.93 -24.68 4.35
C PHE A 162 5.43 -24.42 4.19
N PHE A 163 4.80 -25.36 3.47
CA PHE A 163 3.46 -25.83 3.82
C PHE A 163 3.46 -26.38 5.25
#